data_AF-A0A1H8ZIW7-F1
#
_entry.id   AF-A0A1H8ZIW7-F1
#
_cell.length_a   1.000
_cell.length_b   1.000
_cell.length_c   1.000
_cell.angle_alpha   90.00
_cell.angle_beta   90.00
_cell.angle_gamma   90.00
#
_symmetry.space_group_name_H-M   'P 1'
#
loop_
_entity.id
_entity.type
_entity.pdbx_description
1 polymer ?
#
loop_
_entity_poly.entity_id
_entity_poly.type
_entity_poly.pdbx_seq_one_letter_code
_entity_poly.pdbx_strand_id
1 'polypeptide(L)'
;MLSALKPFMSEIRFDALETIADNRARFEATGMALWKNTLDQANSGSWTDKAALADPDSIWGRLIHAGISAIQTDQPEALKAYLQGRQ
;
A
#
# COMPACT_ATOMS: atom_id res chain seq x y z
N MET A 1 -11.35 -13.31 20.15
CA MET A 1 -11.94 -12.92 18.84
C MET A 1 -11.15 -11.72 18.32
N LEU A 2 -10.71 -11.69 17.05
CA LEU A 2 -9.78 -10.67 16.51
C LEU A 2 -10.25 -9.21 16.71
N SER A 3 -11.55 -8.97 16.87
CA SER A 3 -12.14 -7.64 17.14
C SER A 3 -11.63 -6.96 18.42
N ALA A 4 -11.07 -7.72 19.37
CA ALA A 4 -10.49 -7.19 20.59
C ALA A 4 -9.11 -6.53 20.36
N LEU A 5 -8.40 -6.88 19.29
CA LEU A 5 -7.00 -6.46 19.09
C LEU A 5 -6.87 -5.00 18.65
N LYS A 6 -7.87 -4.45 17.93
CA LYS A 6 -7.88 -3.08 17.38
C LYS A 6 -6.49 -2.64 16.89
N PRO A 7 -5.86 -3.38 15.95
CA PRO A 7 -4.51 -3.08 15.54
C PRO A 7 -4.44 -1.69 14.91
N PHE A 8 -3.36 -0.95 15.20
CA PHE A 8 -3.15 0.36 14.58
C PHE A 8 -2.81 0.24 13.08
N MET A 9 -2.30 -0.92 12.66
CA MET A 9 -1.93 -1.21 11.28
C MET A 9 -2.06 -2.71 10.99
N SER A 10 -2.47 -3.07 9.78
CA SER A 10 -2.47 -4.45 9.30
C SER A 10 -1.82 -4.55 7.94
N GLU A 11 -0.94 -5.54 7.77
CA GLU A 11 -0.55 -5.98 6.44
C GLU A 11 -1.79 -6.53 5.73
N ILE A 12 -2.00 -6.13 4.48
CA ILE A 12 -3.12 -6.59 3.69
C ILE A 12 -2.69 -7.33 2.42
N ARG A 13 -3.49 -8.33 2.08
CA ARG A 13 -3.50 -8.99 0.77
C ARG A 13 -4.85 -8.72 0.13
N PHE A 14 -4.84 -8.43 -1.15
CA PHE A 14 -6.04 -8.23 -1.95
C PHE A 14 -5.80 -8.77 -3.36
N ASP A 15 -6.84 -9.30 -3.99
CA ASP A 15 -6.78 -9.77 -5.38
C ASP A 15 -7.11 -8.64 -6.36
N ALA A 16 -7.93 -7.68 -5.94
CA ALA A 16 -8.33 -6.50 -6.72
C ALA A 16 -8.15 -5.24 -5.86
N LEU A 17 -7.42 -4.25 -6.39
CA LEU A 17 -7.14 -3.00 -5.67
C LEU A 17 -8.42 -2.19 -5.44
N GLU A 18 -9.40 -2.35 -6.32
CA GLU A 18 -10.73 -1.75 -6.29
C GLU A 18 -11.46 -2.14 -4.98
N THR A 19 -11.20 -3.33 -4.42
CA THR A 19 -11.75 -3.72 -3.11
C THR A 19 -11.32 -2.73 -2.02
N ILE A 20 -10.09 -2.23 -2.08
CA ILE A 20 -9.57 -1.24 -1.14
C ILE A 20 -10.17 0.14 -1.45
N ALA A 21 -10.14 0.54 -2.72
CA ALA A 21 -10.66 1.85 -3.15
C ALA A 21 -12.15 2.03 -2.82
N ASP A 22 -12.98 1.04 -3.14
CA ASP A 22 -14.44 1.08 -2.95
C ASP A 22 -14.85 1.03 -1.47
N ASN A 23 -13.98 0.48 -0.60
CA ASN A 23 -14.22 0.38 0.84
C ASN A 23 -13.39 1.37 1.67
N ARG A 24 -12.71 2.32 1.03
CA ARG A 24 -11.83 3.30 1.67
C ARG A 24 -12.44 3.92 2.93
N ALA A 25 -13.65 4.46 2.82
CA ALA A 25 -14.33 5.12 3.93
C ALA A 25 -14.54 4.19 5.14
N ARG A 26 -14.74 2.88 4.90
CA ARG A 26 -14.87 1.88 5.98
C ARG A 26 -13.54 1.63 6.66
N PHE A 27 -12.45 1.50 5.90
CA PHE A 27 -11.11 1.34 6.48
C PHE A 27 -10.68 2.58 7.26
N GLU A 28 -10.90 3.77 6.71
CA GLU A 28 -10.61 5.04 7.39
C GLU A 28 -11.41 5.18 8.71
N ALA A 29 -12.69 4.77 8.71
CA ALA A 29 -13.53 4.79 9.92
C ALA A 29 -13.02 3.84 11.03
N THR A 30 -12.20 2.83 10.71
CA THR A 30 -11.58 1.98 11.73
C THR A 30 -10.37 2.63 12.40
N GLY A 31 -9.78 3.66 11.79
CA GLY A 31 -8.51 4.25 12.22
C GLY A 31 -7.29 3.34 12.05
N MET A 32 -7.44 2.19 11.38
CA MET A 32 -6.36 1.25 11.12
C MET A 32 -5.64 1.59 9.80
N ALA A 33 -4.32 1.71 9.86
CA ALA A 33 -3.49 1.88 8.68
C ALA A 33 -3.42 0.58 7.85
N LEU A 34 -3.45 0.71 6.53
CA LEU A 34 -3.30 -0.41 5.60
C LEU A 34 -1.87 -0.47 5.09
N TRP A 35 -1.21 -1.61 5.28
CA TRP A 35 0.17 -1.83 4.87
C TRP A 35 0.27 -2.83 3.72
N LYS A 36 1.03 -2.49 2.66
CA LYS A 36 1.34 -3.38 1.53
C LYS A 36 2.85 -3.47 1.26
N ASN A 37 3.30 -4.69 0.98
CA ASN A 37 4.65 -4.95 0.49
C ASN A 37 4.76 -4.71 -1.03
N THR A 38 5.83 -4.04 -1.47
CA THR A 38 6.27 -3.95 -2.87
C THR A 38 7.59 -4.64 -3.15
N LEU A 39 8.13 -5.44 -2.23
CA LEU A 39 9.38 -6.20 -2.42
C LEU A 39 9.32 -7.06 -3.71
N ASP A 40 10.44 -7.31 -4.38
CA ASP A 40 10.50 -8.23 -5.54
C ASP A 40 10.47 -9.72 -5.09
N GLN A 41 9.43 -10.09 -4.33
CA GLN A 41 9.18 -11.43 -3.77
C GLN A 41 7.79 -11.93 -4.14
N ALA A 42 7.57 -13.24 -4.07
CA ALA A 42 6.33 -13.90 -4.53
C ALA A 42 5.04 -13.33 -3.90
N ASN A 43 5.10 -12.83 -2.65
CA ASN A 43 3.94 -12.27 -1.94
C ASN A 43 3.52 -10.87 -2.40
N SER A 44 4.35 -10.18 -3.20
CA SER A 44 4.04 -8.83 -3.66
C SER A 44 3.09 -8.82 -4.87
N GLY A 45 3.00 -9.94 -5.60
CA GLY A 45 2.20 -10.05 -6.82
C GLY A 45 2.77 -9.16 -7.93
N SER A 46 1.90 -8.42 -8.61
CA SER A 46 2.30 -7.41 -9.62
C SER A 46 2.79 -6.09 -9.01
N TRP A 47 2.65 -5.90 -7.70
CA TRP A 47 3.05 -4.69 -7.00
C TRP A 47 4.51 -4.79 -6.58
N THR A 48 5.46 -4.57 -7.48
CA THR A 48 6.88 -4.77 -7.16
C THR A 48 7.73 -3.50 -7.28
N ASP A 49 8.87 -3.48 -6.59
CA ASP A 49 9.81 -2.37 -6.57
C ASP A 49 10.43 -2.18 -7.96
N LYS A 50 10.76 -3.27 -8.66
CA LYS A 50 11.20 -3.19 -10.06
C LYS A 50 10.17 -2.47 -10.95
N ALA A 51 8.88 -2.75 -10.78
CA ALA A 51 7.83 -2.07 -11.53
C ALA A 51 7.68 -0.61 -11.09
N ALA A 52 7.79 -0.34 -9.78
CA ALA A 52 7.70 1.01 -9.23
C ALA A 52 8.85 1.92 -9.67
N LEU A 53 10.07 1.39 -9.79
CA LEU A 53 11.21 2.16 -10.31
C LEU A 53 11.06 2.52 -11.78
N ALA A 54 10.34 1.71 -12.57
CA ALA A 54 10.06 1.98 -13.97
C ALA A 54 8.92 2.99 -14.16
N ASP A 55 7.84 2.85 -13.39
CA ASP A 55 6.68 3.75 -13.38
C ASP A 55 6.11 3.84 -11.94
N PRO A 56 6.56 4.84 -11.15
CA PRO A 56 6.16 5.00 -9.75
C PRO A 56 4.65 5.21 -9.57
N ASP A 57 4.00 5.90 -10.51
CA ASP A 57 2.56 6.17 -10.44
C ASP A 57 1.75 4.90 -10.67
N SER A 58 2.21 4.00 -11.54
CA SER A 58 1.54 2.72 -11.78
C SER A 58 1.54 1.77 -10.57
N ILE A 59 2.51 1.91 -9.66
CA ILE A 59 2.63 1.07 -8.47
C ILE A 59 2.31 1.87 -7.20
N TRP A 60 3.24 2.69 -6.72
CA TRP A 60 3.08 3.43 -5.46
C TRP A 60 1.91 4.41 -5.54
N GLY A 61 1.76 5.11 -6.68
CA GLY A 61 0.67 6.06 -6.89
C GLY A 61 -0.71 5.42 -6.78
N ARG A 62 -0.92 4.30 -7.49
CA ARG A 62 -2.18 3.55 -7.42
C ARG A 62 -2.46 3.01 -6.03
N LEU A 63 -1.47 2.45 -5.33
CA LEU A 63 -1.64 1.95 -3.96
C LEU A 63 -2.08 3.07 -3.00
N ILE A 64 -1.39 4.21 -3.03
CA ILE A 64 -1.72 5.39 -2.21
C ILE A 64 -3.12 5.90 -2.56
N HIS A 65 -3.42 6.03 -3.86
CA HIS A 65 -4.72 6.49 -4.34
C HIS A 65 -5.87 5.55 -3.99
N ALA A 66 -5.62 4.25 -3.80
CA ALA A 66 -6.63 3.29 -3.36
C ALA A 66 -6.87 3.31 -1.84
N GLY A 67 -5.86 3.67 -1.04
CA GLY A 67 -6.00 3.85 0.41
C GLY A 67 -4.94 3.13 1.24
N ILE A 68 -3.91 2.59 0.59
CA ILE A 68 -2.74 2.07 1.29
C ILE A 68 -2.03 3.22 2.00
N SER A 69 -1.82 3.04 3.30
CA SER A 69 -1.23 4.07 4.18
C SER A 69 0.28 3.86 4.38
N ALA A 70 0.76 2.62 4.27
CA ALA A 70 2.16 2.26 4.43
C ALA A 70 2.61 1.30 3.33
N ILE A 71 3.82 1.52 2.80
CA ILE A 71 4.44 0.67 1.79
C ILE A 71 5.79 0.18 2.34
N GLN A 72 6.01 -1.13 2.36
CA GLN A 72 7.32 -1.72 2.62
C GLN A 72 8.01 -2.03 1.30
N THR A 73 9.23 -1.51 1.13
CA THR A 73 10.00 -1.50 -0.12
C THR A 73 11.49 -1.69 0.19
N ASP A 74 12.24 -2.32 -0.73
CA ASP A 74 13.71 -2.34 -0.74
C ASP A 74 14.30 -1.06 -1.38
N GLN A 75 13.44 -0.13 -1.83
CA GLN A 75 13.80 1.12 -2.50
C GLN A 75 13.34 2.36 -1.69
N PRO A 76 13.68 2.50 -0.39
CA PRO A 76 13.13 3.54 0.46
C PRO A 76 13.50 4.96 0.01
N GLU A 77 14.70 5.18 -0.54
CA GLU A 77 15.11 6.49 -1.06
C GLU A 77 14.28 6.90 -2.29
N ALA A 78 14.01 5.96 -3.19
CA ALA A 78 13.21 6.22 -4.39
C ALA A 78 11.74 6.49 -4.03
N LEU A 79 11.16 5.70 -3.11
CA LEU A 79 9.81 5.96 -2.60
C LEU A 79 9.74 7.34 -1.91
N LYS A 80 10.75 7.71 -1.11
CA LYS A 80 10.81 9.03 -0.47
C LYS A 80 10.86 10.16 -1.50
N ALA A 81 11.71 10.05 -2.52
CA ALA A 81 11.81 11.06 -3.59
C ALA A 81 10.47 11.21 -4.34
N TYR A 82 9.82 10.08 -4.65
CA TYR A 82 8.50 10.07 -5.27
C TYR A 82 7.44 10.77 -4.40
N LEU A 83 7.39 10.48 -3.11
CA LEU A 83 6.44 11.11 -2.18
C LEU A 83 6.68 12.63 -2.04
N GLN A 84 7.94 13.07 -2.04
CA GLN A 84 8.27 14.50 -1.98
C GLN A 84 7.86 15.26 -3.24
N GLY A 85 7.92 14.62 -4.41
CA GLY A 85 7.48 15.21 -5.68
C GLY A 85 5.96 15.30 -5.86
N ARG A 86 5.18 14.69 -4.94
CA ARG A 86 3.70 14.68 -4.97
C ARG A 86 3.06 15.75 -4.08
N GLN A 87 3.85 16.42 -3.24
CA GLN A 87 3.40 17.52 -2.38
C GLN A 87 3.31 18.83 -3.17
#